data_AF-A0A7S2K7T1-F1
#
_entry.id   AF-A0A7S2K7T1-F1
#
_cell.length_a   1.000
_cell.length_b   1.000
_cell.length_c   1.000
_cell.angle_alpha   90.00
_cell.angle_beta   90.00
_cell.angle_gamma   90.00
#
_symmetry.space_group_name_H-M   'P 1'
#
loop_
_entity.id
_entity.type
_entity.pdbx_description
1 polymer ?
#
loop_
_entity_poly.entity_id
_entity_poly.type
_entity_poly.pdbx_seq_one_letter_code
_entity_poly.pdbx_strand_id
1 'polypeptide(L)'
;MKGIDMLSTNSGGSWFAAALAYSPRFVSVISGMAGDVDNAGKMFHDKVLYAFLGKLKGAGPDWIDEDFWQSVASAVGHATDLNVAAGDTTFDPRWILEVLRELMILTDGSRNWEDFVYALFEHAMGIDTTVPAGSPVNAWADGKTWLAGVSLLTPGGAGAGTCTASNAWFCLGDMDMVMGDNRGTTPVVVSRWGSNQTKYYASGANRDAQRVMYPAKFSVKLGGGMKQDAEYPFCGPFGDSEVCNSLSFKYASSTGGTVAGGTVSGFPWYTEGVGGLSIAGVASASSAFLGAMALQAARHGRLEELFDQLVRALERVGFPKEYGDVLIEVLVNVSNTDWAVWTADRPVRPTDETMFQAGRSMRSEVSMFAGSAPKSLLDQLAKGQLTALIDGGLTDNSGVAHAAASGASEIVAFCDGMSDLWYHFEGVPPTTSYVGFMDSCPFCGVNFQIFQENYQTTQDEFGRNAKSYTFPGAKQLVSIVVGTIQATTIERRDLGIAAGKPVTIHVVSVESDLGMGGFKYTDYSDLSQEIMLALRANKDAAAQIINWTRR
;
A
#
# COMPACT_ATOMS: atom_id res chain seq x y z
N MET A 1 -8.34 14.87 -18.18
CA MET A 1 -7.83 13.48 -18.35
C MET A 1 -8.19 12.89 -19.72
N LYS A 2 -8.36 13.68 -20.80
CA LYS A 2 -8.66 13.11 -22.12
C LYS A 2 -7.42 12.47 -22.76
N GLY A 3 -6.25 13.11 -22.67
CA GLY A 3 -4.99 12.61 -23.24
C GLY A 3 -4.16 11.72 -22.33
N ILE A 4 -4.69 11.32 -21.16
CA ILE A 4 -4.05 10.31 -20.32
C ILE A 4 -4.37 8.93 -20.86
N ASP A 5 -3.42 8.19 -21.42
CA ASP A 5 -3.68 6.82 -21.90
C ASP A 5 -3.70 5.79 -20.77
N MET A 6 -2.96 6.07 -19.70
CA MET A 6 -2.68 5.14 -18.61
C MET A 6 -2.70 5.83 -17.25
N LEU A 7 -3.21 5.14 -16.24
CA LEU A 7 -3.12 5.50 -14.82
C LEU A 7 -2.27 4.46 -14.10
N SER A 8 -1.29 4.89 -13.33
CA SER A 8 -0.49 4.03 -12.47
C SER A 8 -0.71 4.43 -11.02
N THR A 9 -1.08 3.47 -10.18
CA THR A 9 -1.47 3.73 -8.79
C THR A 9 -0.94 2.66 -7.85
N ASN A 10 -0.79 3.02 -6.59
CA ASN A 10 -0.57 2.14 -5.45
C ASN A 10 -1.44 2.64 -4.28
N SER A 11 -1.52 1.87 -3.21
CA SER A 11 -2.11 2.29 -1.94
C SER A 11 -3.46 3.01 -2.06
N GLY A 12 -3.65 4.10 -1.31
CA GLY A 12 -4.83 4.95 -1.39
C GLY A 12 -5.10 5.54 -2.78
N GLY A 13 -4.06 5.70 -3.61
CA GLY A 13 -4.19 6.11 -5.01
C GLY A 13 -5.02 5.13 -5.83
N SER A 14 -4.92 3.83 -5.56
CA SER A 14 -5.75 2.80 -6.20
C SER A 14 -7.22 2.90 -5.80
N TRP A 15 -7.52 3.26 -4.55
CA TRP A 15 -8.89 3.54 -4.10
C TRP A 15 -9.47 4.75 -4.84
N PHE A 16 -8.69 5.83 -4.91
CA PHE A 16 -9.11 7.06 -5.56
C PHE A 16 -9.35 6.90 -7.07
N ALA A 17 -8.43 6.22 -7.77
CA ALA A 17 -8.59 5.95 -9.20
C ALA A 17 -9.83 5.07 -9.47
N ALA A 18 -10.05 4.04 -8.66
CA ALA A 18 -11.26 3.22 -8.75
C ALA A 18 -12.53 4.05 -8.47
N ALA A 19 -12.52 4.90 -7.45
CA ALA A 19 -13.64 5.79 -7.15
C ALA A 19 -13.99 6.69 -8.34
N LEU A 20 -13.00 7.33 -8.95
CA LEU A 20 -13.20 8.20 -10.11
C LEU A 20 -13.65 7.42 -11.36
N ALA A 21 -13.16 6.20 -11.56
CA ALA A 21 -13.49 5.38 -12.74
C ALA A 21 -14.87 4.74 -12.62
N TYR A 22 -15.25 4.20 -11.46
CA TYR A 22 -16.43 3.33 -11.31
C TYR A 22 -17.59 3.94 -10.54
N SER A 23 -17.39 5.06 -9.82
CA SER A 23 -18.47 5.67 -9.04
C SER A 23 -19.00 6.95 -9.68
N PRO A 24 -20.19 6.92 -10.30
CA PRO A 24 -20.91 8.13 -10.68
C PRO A 24 -21.20 9.04 -9.48
N ARG A 25 -21.46 8.44 -8.30
CA ARG A 25 -21.66 9.18 -7.04
C ARG A 25 -20.42 9.99 -6.68
N PHE A 26 -19.25 9.35 -6.63
CA PHE A 26 -18.00 10.02 -6.26
C PHE A 26 -17.65 11.13 -7.26
N VAL A 27 -17.79 10.88 -8.56
CA VAL A 27 -17.61 11.91 -9.60
C VAL A 27 -18.59 13.08 -9.42
N SER A 28 -19.85 12.81 -9.04
CA SER A 28 -20.81 13.87 -8.72
C SER A 28 -20.41 14.67 -7.48
N VAL A 29 -19.78 14.06 -6.47
CA VAL A 29 -19.25 14.78 -5.30
C VAL A 29 -18.12 15.70 -5.72
N ILE A 30 -17.10 15.17 -6.41
CA ILE A 30 -15.94 15.97 -6.86
C ILE A 30 -16.36 17.11 -7.79
N SER A 31 -17.29 16.84 -8.72
CA SER A 31 -17.84 17.88 -9.60
C SER A 31 -18.63 18.93 -8.82
N GLY A 32 -19.36 18.52 -7.77
CA GLY A 32 -20.06 19.43 -6.87
C GLY A 32 -19.10 20.31 -6.08
N MET A 33 -18.01 19.75 -5.56
CA MET A 33 -16.94 20.51 -4.90
C MET A 33 -16.32 21.55 -5.84
N ALA A 34 -16.11 21.21 -7.11
CA ALA A 34 -15.61 22.15 -8.11
C ALA A 34 -16.64 23.23 -8.50
N GLY A 35 -17.93 22.90 -8.48
CA GLY A 35 -19.03 23.83 -8.76
C GLY A 35 -19.34 24.79 -7.61
N ASP A 36 -19.07 24.37 -6.37
CA ASP A 36 -19.31 25.12 -5.14
C ASP A 36 -18.10 25.00 -4.21
N VAL A 37 -17.03 25.70 -4.61
CA VAL A 37 -15.73 25.65 -3.92
C VAL A 37 -15.85 26.06 -2.46
N ASP A 38 -16.72 27.00 -2.10
CA ASP A 38 -16.85 27.49 -0.72
C ASP A 38 -17.44 26.43 0.25
N ASN A 39 -18.05 25.37 -0.28
CA ASN A 39 -18.60 24.25 0.49
C ASN A 39 -17.93 22.91 0.18
N ALA A 40 -16.79 22.91 -0.52
CA ALA A 40 -16.13 21.70 -0.98
C ALA A 40 -15.78 20.73 0.18
N GLY A 41 -15.22 21.24 1.28
CA GLY A 41 -14.89 20.43 2.44
C GLY A 41 -16.12 19.79 3.07
N LYS A 42 -17.18 20.59 3.27
CA LYS A 42 -18.47 20.08 3.79
C LYS A 42 -19.05 18.98 2.90
N MET A 43 -18.98 19.13 1.58
CA MET A 43 -19.46 18.10 0.65
C MET A 43 -18.63 16.82 0.76
N PHE A 44 -17.30 16.93 0.84
CA PHE A 44 -16.41 15.79 1.03
C PHE A 44 -16.69 15.08 2.36
N HIS A 45 -16.80 15.85 3.44
CA HIS A 45 -17.18 15.34 4.76
C HIS A 45 -18.50 14.57 4.70
N ASP A 46 -19.59 15.24 4.31
CA ASP A 46 -20.93 14.66 4.44
C ASP A 46 -21.16 13.48 3.49
N LYS A 47 -20.59 13.53 2.28
CA LYS A 47 -20.90 12.56 1.22
C LYS A 47 -19.88 11.44 1.10
N VAL A 48 -18.67 11.60 1.62
CA VAL A 48 -17.60 10.59 1.57
C VAL A 48 -17.21 10.17 2.98
N LEU A 49 -16.63 11.07 3.78
CA LEU A 49 -16.06 10.70 5.08
C LEU A 49 -17.11 10.24 6.08
N TYR A 50 -18.22 10.96 6.23
CA TYR A 50 -19.27 10.62 7.17
C TYR A 50 -19.95 9.29 6.82
N ALA A 51 -20.15 9.02 5.52
CA ALA A 51 -20.71 7.76 5.07
C ALA A 51 -19.78 6.57 5.40
N PHE A 52 -18.47 6.78 5.26
CA PHE A 52 -17.45 5.81 5.62
C PHE A 52 -17.34 5.61 7.13
N LEU A 53 -17.02 6.68 7.87
CA LEU A 53 -16.83 6.66 9.31
C LEU A 53 -18.10 6.25 10.05
N GLY A 54 -19.28 6.60 9.55
CA GLY A 54 -20.56 6.19 10.13
C GLY A 54 -20.77 4.68 10.14
N LYS A 55 -20.11 3.95 9.24
CA LYS A 55 -20.13 2.48 9.19
C LYS A 55 -19.04 1.83 10.02
N LEU A 56 -17.94 2.55 10.20
CA LEU A 56 -16.89 2.18 11.14
C LEU A 56 -17.32 2.42 12.60
N LYS A 57 -18.21 3.39 12.84
CA LYS A 57 -18.86 3.58 14.15
C LYS A 57 -19.74 2.36 14.47
N GLY A 58 -19.34 1.61 15.49
CA GLY A 58 -19.94 0.32 15.89
C GLY A 58 -19.15 -0.92 15.44
N ALA A 59 -18.05 -0.74 14.71
CA ALA A 59 -17.12 -1.81 14.39
C ALA A 59 -16.06 -2.05 15.47
N GLY A 60 -15.75 -1.02 16.27
CA GLY A 60 -14.84 -1.13 17.41
C GLY A 60 -15.58 -1.53 18.70
N PRO A 61 -14.86 -2.06 19.70
CA PRO A 61 -15.42 -2.30 21.02
C PRO A 61 -16.18 -1.09 21.58
N ASP A 62 -17.35 -1.32 22.18
CA ASP A 62 -18.25 -0.28 22.74
C ASP A 62 -17.59 0.64 23.79
N TRP A 63 -16.42 0.26 24.31
CA TRP A 63 -15.68 1.00 25.34
C TRP A 63 -14.64 1.98 24.79
N ILE A 64 -14.39 2.03 23.48
CA ILE A 64 -13.52 3.04 22.87
C ILE A 64 -14.35 4.31 22.64
N ASP A 65 -14.35 5.22 23.60
CA ASP A 65 -14.99 6.52 23.49
C ASP A 65 -14.01 7.64 23.13
N GLU A 66 -14.52 8.86 23.02
CA GLU A 66 -13.69 10.04 22.74
C GLU A 66 -12.71 10.34 23.88
N ASP A 67 -13.04 9.95 25.13
CA ASP A 67 -12.23 10.20 26.32
C ASP A 67 -10.98 9.31 26.34
N PHE A 68 -11.10 8.06 25.88
CA PHE A 68 -9.95 7.19 25.60
C PHE A 68 -8.97 7.90 24.65
N TRP A 69 -9.46 8.37 23.50
CA TRP A 69 -8.61 9.01 22.48
C TRP A 69 -8.00 10.33 22.96
N GLN A 70 -8.74 11.14 23.72
CA GLN A 70 -8.21 12.36 24.32
C GLN A 70 -7.09 12.05 25.31
N SER A 71 -7.24 11.00 26.11
CA SER A 71 -6.24 10.60 27.10
C SER A 71 -4.96 10.08 26.44
N VAL A 72 -5.13 9.25 25.40
CA VAL A 72 -4.05 8.75 24.54
C VAL A 72 -3.31 9.92 23.88
N ALA A 73 -4.03 10.85 23.26
CA ALA A 73 -3.47 12.04 22.62
C ALA A 73 -2.74 12.96 23.61
N SER A 74 -3.26 13.12 24.83
CA SER A 74 -2.64 13.92 25.89
C SER A 74 -1.30 13.33 26.35
N ALA A 75 -1.27 12.02 26.63
CA ALA A 75 -0.04 11.32 27.04
C ALA A 75 1.04 11.41 25.96
N VAL A 76 0.64 11.27 24.71
CA VAL A 76 1.56 11.38 23.58
C VAL A 76 2.03 12.81 23.34
N GLY A 77 1.15 13.81 23.46
CA GLY A 77 1.56 15.21 23.44
C GLY A 77 2.61 15.51 24.51
N HIS A 78 2.42 14.97 25.72
CA HIS A 78 3.42 15.11 26.78
C HIS A 78 4.76 14.43 26.45
N ALA A 79 4.73 13.24 25.85
CA ALA A 79 5.94 12.56 25.40
C ALA A 79 6.67 13.33 24.28
N THR A 80 5.94 13.90 23.32
CA THR A 80 6.51 14.80 22.29
C THR A 80 7.16 16.01 22.95
N ASP A 81 6.49 16.66 23.91
CA ASP A 81 7.04 17.82 24.63
C ASP A 81 8.33 17.48 25.39
N LEU A 82 8.39 16.29 26.01
CA LEU A 82 9.59 15.82 26.69
C LEU A 82 10.75 15.56 25.71
N ASN A 83 10.48 14.97 24.54
CA ASN A 83 11.49 14.76 23.50
C ASN A 83 12.03 16.09 22.97
N VAL A 84 11.14 17.03 22.65
CA VAL A 84 11.52 18.38 22.21
C VAL A 84 12.35 19.09 23.28
N ALA A 85 11.96 18.99 24.55
CA ALA A 85 12.72 19.56 25.67
C ALA A 85 14.10 18.92 25.83
N ALA A 86 14.25 17.64 25.47
CA ALA A 86 15.53 16.94 25.42
C ALA A 86 16.38 17.25 24.18
N GLY A 87 15.86 18.08 23.25
CA GLY A 87 16.51 18.39 21.98
C GLY A 87 16.37 17.30 20.92
N ASP A 88 15.53 16.29 21.18
CA ASP A 88 15.21 15.23 20.24
C ASP A 88 13.90 15.58 19.51
N THR A 89 14.02 16.10 18.29
CA THR A 89 12.87 16.38 17.42
C THR A 89 12.63 15.26 16.42
N THR A 90 13.33 14.13 16.54
CA THR A 90 13.31 13.07 15.51
C THR A 90 12.17 12.08 15.69
N PHE A 91 11.59 12.00 16.89
CA PHE A 91 10.47 11.11 17.19
C PHE A 91 9.23 11.88 17.65
N ASP A 92 8.22 11.91 16.78
CA ASP A 92 6.89 12.41 17.12
C ASP A 92 5.94 11.23 17.41
N PRO A 93 5.72 10.88 18.69
CA PRO A 93 4.85 9.77 19.07
C PRO A 93 3.39 9.96 18.64
N ARG A 94 2.99 11.17 18.22
CA ARG A 94 1.66 11.46 17.70
C ARG A 94 1.31 10.48 16.58
N TRP A 95 2.18 10.24 15.60
CA TRP A 95 1.88 9.35 14.47
C TRP A 95 1.50 7.91 14.89
N ILE A 96 2.10 7.37 15.96
CA ILE A 96 1.76 6.03 16.47
C ILE A 96 0.27 5.97 16.82
N LEU A 97 -0.31 7.05 17.33
CA LEU A 97 -1.72 7.10 17.66
C LEU A 97 -2.62 7.16 16.44
N GLU A 98 -2.19 7.83 15.38
CA GLU A 98 -2.93 7.80 14.11
C GLU A 98 -3.03 6.36 13.65
N VAL A 99 -1.88 5.69 13.51
CA VAL A 99 -1.81 4.30 13.11
C VAL A 99 -2.63 3.43 14.04
N LEU A 100 -2.48 3.52 15.36
CA LEU A 100 -3.28 2.74 16.31
C LEU A 100 -4.78 2.99 16.16
N ARG A 101 -5.22 4.23 15.96
CA ARG A 101 -6.63 4.57 15.74
C ARG A 101 -7.17 3.92 14.48
N GLU A 102 -6.43 4.00 13.38
CA GLU A 102 -6.81 3.33 12.14
C GLU A 102 -6.88 1.83 12.35
N LEU A 103 -5.82 1.27 12.93
CA LEU A 103 -5.72 -0.16 13.19
C LEU A 103 -6.84 -0.66 14.12
N MET A 104 -7.26 0.12 15.13
CA MET A 104 -8.40 -0.23 15.98
C MET A 104 -9.72 -0.28 15.23
N ILE A 105 -9.92 0.65 14.29
CA ILE A 105 -11.09 0.64 13.41
C ILE A 105 -11.05 -0.58 12.47
N LEU A 106 -9.84 -0.96 12.05
CA LEU A 106 -9.59 -2.04 11.11
C LEU A 106 -9.72 -3.43 11.73
N THR A 107 -9.46 -3.56 13.04
CA THR A 107 -9.25 -4.88 13.65
C THR A 107 -10.15 -5.12 14.87
N ASP A 108 -11.05 -6.08 14.75
CA ASP A 108 -11.69 -6.78 15.88
C ASP A 108 -11.11 -8.21 16.06
N GLY A 109 -9.99 -8.49 15.39
CA GLY A 109 -9.34 -9.82 15.34
C GLY A 109 -10.04 -10.83 14.42
N SER A 110 -11.23 -10.53 13.89
CA SER A 110 -11.96 -11.40 12.96
C SER A 110 -11.93 -10.91 11.51
N ARG A 111 -11.63 -9.63 11.30
CA ARG A 111 -11.56 -8.99 9.99
C ARG A 111 -10.21 -9.20 9.30
N ASN A 112 -10.21 -8.97 8.00
CA ASN A 112 -9.03 -8.90 7.15
C ASN A 112 -9.01 -7.56 6.42
N TRP A 113 -7.86 -7.22 5.83
CA TRP A 113 -7.68 -5.95 5.12
C TRP A 113 -8.68 -5.73 3.98
N GLU A 114 -9.05 -6.78 3.26
CA GLU A 114 -9.99 -6.67 2.15
C GLU A 114 -11.37 -6.21 2.63
N ASP A 115 -11.87 -6.73 3.76
CA ASP A 115 -13.19 -6.34 4.29
C ASP A 115 -13.27 -4.85 4.62
N PHE A 116 -12.17 -4.25 5.05
CA PHE A 116 -12.09 -2.80 5.25
C PHE A 116 -12.22 -2.04 3.93
N VAL A 117 -11.43 -2.41 2.92
CA VAL A 117 -11.49 -1.76 1.61
C VAL A 117 -12.85 -1.97 0.96
N TYR A 118 -13.48 -3.11 1.20
CA TYR A 118 -14.83 -3.42 0.73
C TYR A 118 -15.85 -2.46 1.36
N ALA A 119 -15.77 -2.24 2.68
CA ALA A 119 -16.61 -1.27 3.38
C ALA A 119 -16.36 0.17 2.89
N LEU A 120 -15.10 0.55 2.60
CA LEU A 120 -14.75 1.84 2.00
C LEU A 120 -15.45 2.02 0.65
N PHE A 121 -15.34 1.03 -0.24
CA PHE A 121 -15.93 1.08 -1.58
C PHE A 121 -17.46 1.14 -1.54
N GLU A 122 -18.08 0.27 -0.74
CA GLU A 122 -19.54 0.20 -0.67
C GLU A 122 -20.13 1.49 -0.08
N HIS A 123 -19.56 1.99 1.02
CA HIS A 123 -20.21 3.04 1.81
C HIS A 123 -19.75 4.45 1.44
N ALA A 124 -18.44 4.64 1.22
CA ALA A 124 -17.89 5.94 0.86
C ALA A 124 -18.08 6.22 -0.64
N MET A 125 -17.82 5.20 -1.47
CA MET A 125 -17.76 5.35 -2.93
C MET A 125 -19.04 4.88 -3.61
N GLY A 126 -19.87 4.05 -2.99
CA GLY A 126 -21.06 3.49 -3.63
C GLY A 126 -20.72 2.54 -4.78
N ILE A 127 -19.61 1.81 -4.64
CA ILE A 127 -19.18 0.76 -5.57
C ILE A 127 -19.45 -0.58 -4.89
N ASP A 128 -20.21 -1.44 -5.55
CA ASP A 128 -20.43 -2.81 -5.06
C ASP A 128 -19.11 -3.60 -5.14
N THR A 129 -18.81 -4.38 -4.10
CA THR A 129 -17.53 -5.07 -3.93
C THR A 129 -17.32 -6.19 -4.94
N THR A 130 -18.39 -6.62 -5.62
CA THR A 130 -18.35 -7.63 -6.68
C THR A 130 -18.14 -7.03 -8.07
N VAL A 131 -18.15 -5.69 -8.23
CA VAL A 131 -18.01 -5.07 -9.55
C VAL A 131 -16.68 -5.48 -10.18
N PRO A 132 -16.71 -6.14 -11.36
CA PRO A 132 -15.50 -6.53 -12.06
C PRO A 132 -14.73 -5.33 -12.65
N ALA A 133 -13.41 -5.41 -12.74
CA ALA A 133 -12.53 -4.35 -13.23
C ALA A 133 -12.67 -4.09 -14.75
N GLY A 134 -13.34 -4.97 -15.48
CA GLY A 134 -13.72 -4.75 -16.87
C GLY A 134 -15.10 -4.14 -17.05
N SER A 135 -15.78 -3.78 -15.97
CA SER A 135 -17.14 -3.21 -16.01
C SER A 135 -17.17 -1.84 -16.69
N PRO A 136 -18.36 -1.36 -17.11
CA PRO A 136 -18.52 0.00 -17.58
C PRO A 136 -17.99 1.02 -16.56
N VAL A 137 -17.28 2.03 -17.07
CA VAL A 137 -16.69 3.10 -16.29
C VAL A 137 -17.26 4.46 -16.69
N ASN A 138 -16.97 5.48 -15.90
CA ASN A 138 -17.24 6.86 -16.24
C ASN A 138 -16.55 7.22 -17.57
N ALA A 139 -17.21 8.05 -18.39
CA ALA A 139 -16.79 8.34 -19.76
C ALA A 139 -15.37 8.92 -19.90
N TRP A 140 -14.82 9.52 -18.84
CA TRP A 140 -13.45 10.01 -18.86
C TRP A 140 -12.43 8.89 -18.81
N ALA A 141 -12.75 7.73 -18.23
CA ALA A 141 -11.86 6.61 -17.94
C ALA A 141 -11.91 5.51 -19.01
N ASP A 142 -12.99 5.46 -19.78
CA ASP A 142 -13.22 4.42 -20.80
C ASP A 142 -12.05 4.30 -21.78
N GLY A 143 -11.60 3.07 -22.00
CA GLY A 143 -10.48 2.75 -22.89
C GLY A 143 -9.10 3.12 -22.37
N LYS A 144 -8.95 3.54 -21.10
CA LYS A 144 -7.63 3.79 -20.48
C LYS A 144 -7.08 2.54 -19.81
N THR A 145 -5.77 2.42 -19.75
CA THR A 145 -5.10 1.36 -18.98
C THR A 145 -5.01 1.80 -17.52
N TRP A 146 -5.46 0.97 -16.60
CA TRP A 146 -5.16 1.12 -15.18
C TRP A 146 -4.12 0.08 -14.76
N LEU A 147 -3.03 0.57 -14.19
CA LEU A 147 -1.96 -0.20 -13.57
C LEU A 147 -2.08 -0.07 -12.05
N ALA A 148 -2.71 -1.05 -11.41
CA ALA A 148 -2.74 -1.12 -9.95
C ALA A 148 -1.49 -1.85 -9.48
N GLY A 149 -0.48 -1.09 -9.06
CA GLY A 149 0.78 -1.58 -8.50
C GLY A 149 0.55 -2.37 -7.23
N VAL A 150 1.22 -3.51 -7.12
CA VAL A 150 1.21 -4.40 -5.96
C VAL A 150 2.62 -4.90 -5.72
N SER A 151 2.93 -5.27 -4.47
CA SER A 151 4.17 -5.96 -4.15
C SER A 151 3.88 -7.44 -3.91
N LEU A 152 4.54 -8.32 -4.67
CA LEU A 152 4.46 -9.76 -4.49
C LEU A 152 5.47 -10.19 -3.41
N LEU A 153 4.99 -10.82 -2.34
CA LEU A 153 5.89 -11.39 -1.33
C LEU A 153 6.62 -12.60 -1.91
N THR A 154 7.93 -12.47 -2.12
CA THR A 154 8.80 -13.48 -2.75
C THR A 154 9.99 -13.85 -1.88
N PRO A 155 9.80 -14.13 -0.58
CA PRO A 155 10.94 -14.24 0.31
C PRO A 155 11.62 -15.59 0.07
N GLY A 156 12.95 -15.59 -0.01
CA GLY A 156 13.70 -16.78 -0.43
C GLY A 156 15.16 -16.56 -0.84
N GLY A 157 15.61 -15.31 -0.92
CA GLY A 157 16.98 -14.92 -1.30
C GLY A 157 17.65 -13.96 -0.32
N ALA A 158 18.83 -13.47 -0.72
CA ALA A 158 19.61 -12.43 -0.05
C ALA A 158 19.59 -11.09 -0.82
N GLY A 159 18.60 -10.88 -1.70
CA GLY A 159 18.45 -9.66 -2.49
C GLY A 159 18.02 -8.44 -1.68
N ALA A 160 17.74 -7.32 -2.36
CA ALA A 160 17.31 -6.10 -1.69
C ALA A 160 16.01 -6.28 -0.87
N GLY A 161 15.88 -5.54 0.21
CA GLY A 161 14.81 -5.72 1.20
C GLY A 161 15.04 -6.90 2.16
N THR A 162 16.10 -7.71 1.95
CA THR A 162 16.58 -8.66 2.95
C THR A 162 17.56 -7.97 3.88
N CYS A 163 17.69 -8.52 5.08
CA CYS A 163 18.65 -8.06 6.08
C CYS A 163 20.09 -8.32 5.72
N THR A 164 20.34 -9.34 4.88
CA THR A 164 21.67 -9.58 4.34
C THR A 164 22.10 -8.44 3.40
N ALA A 165 21.16 -7.82 2.70
CA ALA A 165 21.42 -6.69 1.81
C ALA A 165 21.39 -5.32 2.52
N SER A 166 20.65 -5.19 3.63
CA SER A 166 20.58 -3.93 4.38
C SER A 166 21.51 -3.97 5.60
N ASN A 167 22.45 -3.03 5.71
CA ASN A 167 23.13 -2.73 6.99
C ASN A 167 22.20 -2.07 8.03
N ALA A 168 20.88 -2.13 7.81
CA ALA A 168 19.90 -1.60 8.73
C ALA A 168 19.78 -2.54 9.94
N TRP A 169 19.72 -1.97 11.14
CA TRP A 169 19.42 -2.72 12.37
C TRP A 169 17.99 -3.30 12.35
N PHE A 170 17.13 -2.78 11.47
CA PHE A 170 15.75 -3.20 11.26
C PHE A 170 15.55 -3.56 9.79
N CYS A 171 15.01 -4.75 9.53
CA CYS A 171 14.69 -5.23 8.20
C CYS A 171 13.72 -6.41 8.30
N LEU A 172 12.85 -6.58 7.31
CA LEU A 172 11.70 -7.49 7.35
C LEU A 172 12.03 -9.00 7.25
N GLY A 173 13.29 -9.40 7.42
CA GLY A 173 13.74 -10.80 7.26
C GLY A 173 14.53 -11.42 8.43
N ASP A 174 15.15 -10.61 9.29
CA ASP A 174 16.24 -11.02 10.23
C ASP A 174 16.14 -10.30 11.57
N MET A 175 14.92 -9.89 11.95
CA MET A 175 14.71 -9.65 13.36
C MET A 175 15.00 -10.95 14.09
N ASP A 176 16.11 -11.03 14.84
CA ASP A 176 16.38 -12.09 15.80
C ASP A 176 15.24 -12.18 16.86
N MET A 177 14.50 -11.07 16.99
CA MET A 177 13.24 -10.96 17.72
C MET A 177 12.08 -11.78 17.14
N VAL A 178 12.11 -12.11 15.84
CA VAL A 178 11.01 -12.78 15.11
C VAL A 178 11.48 -14.06 14.38
N MET A 179 12.77 -14.19 14.04
CA MET A 179 13.27 -15.05 12.95
C MET A 179 14.69 -15.59 13.22
N GLY A 180 14.94 -16.15 14.41
CA GLY A 180 16.27 -16.63 14.84
C GLY A 180 17.19 -17.19 13.72
N ASP A 181 18.39 -16.64 13.63
CA ASP A 181 19.53 -17.02 12.77
C ASP A 181 19.28 -17.25 11.26
N ASN A 182 18.10 -16.91 10.72
CA ASN A 182 17.75 -17.21 9.32
C ASN A 182 18.24 -16.15 8.34
N ARG A 183 19.56 -16.11 8.10
CA ARG A 183 20.16 -15.34 7.02
C ARG A 183 19.63 -15.80 5.65
N GLY A 184 18.72 -15.04 5.04
CA GLY A 184 18.40 -15.09 3.61
C GLY A 184 17.35 -16.11 3.14
N THR A 185 16.56 -16.71 4.02
CA THR A 185 15.50 -17.66 3.60
C THR A 185 14.18 -17.50 4.36
N THR A 186 13.87 -16.27 4.76
CA THR A 186 12.60 -15.95 5.40
C THR A 186 11.43 -16.48 4.57
N PRO A 187 10.55 -17.31 5.12
CA PRO A 187 9.36 -17.74 4.40
C PRO A 187 8.18 -16.82 4.73
N VAL A 188 7.17 -16.76 3.86
CA VAL A 188 5.86 -16.25 4.24
C VAL A 188 5.15 -17.32 5.04
N VAL A 189 4.57 -16.94 6.18
CA VAL A 189 3.85 -17.89 7.03
C VAL A 189 2.36 -17.79 6.75
N VAL A 190 1.80 -18.88 6.23
CA VAL A 190 0.37 -19.00 5.94
C VAL A 190 -0.41 -19.29 7.23
N SER A 191 0.15 -20.16 8.09
CA SER A 191 -0.41 -20.49 9.41
C SER A 191 0.68 -20.94 10.37
N ARG A 192 0.52 -20.63 11.66
CA ARG A 192 1.42 -21.06 12.75
C ARG A 192 0.62 -21.46 13.99
N TRP A 193 1.06 -22.51 14.67
CA TRP A 193 0.60 -22.89 16.01
C TRP A 193 1.74 -23.51 16.81
N GLY A 194 2.19 -22.83 17.86
CA GLY A 194 3.39 -23.24 18.60
C GLY A 194 4.63 -23.30 17.70
N SER A 195 5.28 -24.46 17.63
CA SER A 195 6.40 -24.71 16.71
C SER A 195 5.97 -25.13 15.29
N ASN A 196 4.69 -25.46 15.09
CA ASN A 196 4.20 -25.92 13.80
C ASN A 196 3.87 -24.76 12.88
N GLN A 197 4.25 -24.88 11.61
CA GLN A 197 4.10 -23.82 10.62
C GLN A 197 3.81 -24.39 9.25
N THR A 198 2.82 -23.80 8.57
CA THR A 198 2.63 -23.93 7.13
C THR A 198 3.03 -22.62 6.48
N LYS A 199 3.91 -22.72 5.48
CA LYS A 199 4.66 -21.59 4.94
C LYS A 199 4.98 -21.76 3.47
N TYR A 200 5.32 -20.69 2.79
CA TYR A 200 5.90 -20.75 1.45
C TYR A 200 7.15 -19.89 1.33
N TYR A 201 7.99 -20.20 0.35
CA TYR A 201 9.15 -19.41 -0.04
C TYR A 201 9.27 -19.40 -1.56
N ALA A 202 9.86 -18.33 -2.09
CA ALA A 202 10.15 -18.20 -3.51
C ALA A 202 11.27 -19.16 -3.94
N SER A 203 11.13 -19.70 -5.14
CA SER A 203 12.14 -20.43 -5.87
C SER A 203 12.18 -19.97 -7.32
N GLY A 204 13.31 -20.13 -8.00
CA GLY A 204 13.47 -19.69 -9.38
C GLY A 204 14.95 -19.49 -9.73
N ALA A 205 15.20 -18.97 -10.93
CA ALA A 205 16.50 -18.44 -11.32
C ALA A 205 16.85 -17.23 -10.43
N ASN A 206 18.14 -17.00 -10.21
CA ASN A 206 18.64 -15.87 -9.39
C ASN A 206 18.04 -15.79 -7.98
N ARG A 207 17.68 -16.93 -7.38
CA ARG A 207 17.14 -17.00 -6.02
C ARG A 207 17.96 -16.18 -5.03
N ASP A 208 19.29 -16.22 -5.10
CA ASP A 208 20.16 -15.50 -4.16
C ASP A 208 20.02 -13.96 -4.28
N ALA A 209 19.66 -13.45 -5.45
CA ALA A 209 19.40 -12.04 -5.71
C ALA A 209 17.90 -11.67 -5.59
N GLN A 210 17.02 -12.63 -5.30
CA GLN A 210 15.59 -12.41 -5.17
C GLN A 210 15.32 -11.45 -3.99
N ARG A 211 14.57 -10.38 -4.28
CA ARG A 211 14.11 -9.41 -3.29
C ARG A 211 13.02 -10.02 -2.41
N VAL A 212 12.86 -9.56 -1.17
CA VAL A 212 11.74 -10.00 -0.30
C VAL A 212 10.37 -9.64 -0.91
N MET A 213 10.33 -8.51 -1.61
CA MET A 213 9.16 -7.98 -2.30
C MET A 213 9.52 -7.76 -3.76
N TYR A 214 8.71 -8.31 -4.66
CA TYR A 214 8.89 -8.16 -6.09
C TYR A 214 7.82 -7.21 -6.65
N PRO A 215 8.20 -6.18 -7.43
CA PRO A 215 7.23 -5.26 -8.02
C PRO A 215 6.35 -5.98 -9.03
N ALA A 216 5.04 -5.82 -8.90
CA ALA A 216 4.03 -6.36 -9.81
C ALA A 216 2.88 -5.37 -10.00
N LYS A 217 1.96 -5.64 -10.92
CA LYS A 217 0.79 -4.80 -11.15
C LYS A 217 -0.34 -5.57 -11.81
N PHE A 218 -1.58 -5.28 -11.46
CA PHE A 218 -2.70 -5.61 -12.31
C PHE A 218 -2.80 -4.60 -13.45
N SER A 219 -3.01 -5.07 -14.67
CA SER A 219 -3.19 -4.21 -15.84
C SER A 219 -4.59 -4.44 -16.42
N VAL A 220 -5.42 -3.40 -16.37
CA VAL A 220 -6.82 -3.49 -16.79
C VAL A 220 -7.17 -2.36 -17.74
N LYS A 221 -7.71 -2.68 -18.91
CA LYS A 221 -8.40 -1.71 -19.77
C LYS A 221 -9.74 -1.37 -19.15
N LEU A 222 -9.86 -0.16 -18.63
CA LEU A 222 -11.10 0.35 -18.03
C LEU A 222 -12.22 0.35 -19.08
N GLY A 223 -13.34 -0.32 -18.80
CA GLY A 223 -14.41 -0.54 -19.77
C GLY A 223 -14.15 -1.61 -20.84
N GLY A 224 -13.00 -2.30 -20.79
CA GLY A 224 -12.59 -3.32 -21.77
C GLY A 224 -13.37 -4.65 -21.73
N GLY A 225 -14.32 -4.79 -20.80
CA GLY A 225 -15.13 -6.00 -20.63
C GLY A 225 -14.50 -7.01 -19.66
N MET A 226 -15.34 -7.89 -19.10
CA MET A 226 -14.93 -8.85 -18.05
C MET A 226 -13.99 -9.96 -18.53
N LYS A 227 -13.92 -10.20 -19.84
CA LYS A 227 -13.09 -11.26 -20.45
C LYS A 227 -11.80 -10.72 -21.07
N GLN A 228 -11.50 -9.44 -20.88
CA GLN A 228 -10.26 -8.88 -21.40
C GLN A 228 -9.06 -9.54 -20.72
N ASP A 229 -7.99 -9.67 -21.48
CA ASP A 229 -6.68 -10.03 -20.98
C ASP A 229 -5.94 -8.76 -20.53
N ALA A 230 -4.88 -8.92 -19.75
CA ALA A 230 -4.04 -7.84 -19.28
C ALA A 230 -3.30 -7.20 -20.45
N GLU A 231 -3.29 -5.87 -20.54
CA GLU A 231 -2.51 -5.15 -21.56
C GLU A 231 -1.00 -5.25 -21.29
N TYR A 232 -0.63 -5.40 -20.02
CA TYR A 232 0.74 -5.56 -19.57
C TYR A 232 0.85 -6.76 -18.61
N PRO A 233 1.97 -7.50 -18.62
CA PRO A 233 2.15 -8.64 -17.73
C PRO A 233 2.22 -8.20 -16.28
N PHE A 234 1.79 -9.11 -15.40
CA PHE A 234 1.65 -8.89 -13.98
C PHE A 234 2.98 -8.57 -13.28
N CYS A 235 4.00 -9.38 -13.52
CA CYS A 235 5.38 -9.03 -13.20
C CYS A 235 6.21 -8.97 -14.48
N GLY A 236 7.22 -8.09 -14.50
CA GLY A 236 8.27 -7.99 -15.53
C GLY A 236 7.84 -8.04 -17.00
N PRO A 237 7.80 -6.91 -17.73
CA PRO A 237 7.49 -6.94 -19.17
C PRO A 237 8.66 -6.76 -20.15
N PHE A 238 9.86 -6.29 -19.74
CA PHE A 238 10.90 -5.89 -20.71
C PHE A 238 12.37 -6.16 -20.33
N GLY A 239 12.64 -6.78 -19.18
CA GLY A 239 14.01 -6.87 -18.65
C GLY A 239 14.39 -8.28 -18.24
N ASP A 240 13.89 -8.70 -17.07
CA ASP A 240 14.17 -10.01 -16.50
C ASP A 240 12.94 -10.93 -16.58
N SER A 241 12.53 -11.23 -17.81
CA SER A 241 11.55 -12.29 -18.02
C SER A 241 12.02 -13.59 -17.35
N GLU A 242 13.32 -13.81 -17.18
CA GLU A 242 13.87 -15.00 -16.52
C GLU A 242 13.48 -15.06 -15.04
N VAL A 243 13.60 -13.97 -14.28
CA VAL A 243 13.21 -13.95 -12.86
C VAL A 243 11.71 -14.14 -12.69
N CYS A 244 10.86 -13.30 -13.30
CA CYS A 244 9.40 -13.44 -13.15
C CYS A 244 8.88 -14.77 -13.75
N ASN A 245 9.43 -15.24 -14.89
CA ASN A 245 8.99 -16.51 -15.49
C ASN A 245 9.53 -17.74 -14.77
N SER A 246 10.62 -17.64 -14.02
CA SER A 246 11.13 -18.76 -13.20
C SER A 246 10.62 -18.71 -11.76
N LEU A 247 10.09 -17.57 -11.32
CA LEU A 247 9.54 -17.37 -9.99
C LEU A 247 8.40 -18.35 -9.77
N SER A 248 8.57 -19.21 -8.78
CA SER A 248 7.65 -20.25 -8.34
C SER A 248 7.67 -20.26 -6.81
N PHE A 249 6.72 -20.98 -6.20
CA PHE A 249 6.66 -21.09 -4.74
C PHE A 249 6.76 -22.53 -4.29
N LYS A 250 7.45 -22.75 -3.19
CA LYS A 250 7.47 -24.03 -2.49
C LYS A 250 6.74 -23.91 -1.17
N TYR A 251 5.73 -24.74 -1.00
CA TYR A 251 4.87 -24.81 0.17
C TYR A 251 5.37 -25.91 1.07
N ALA A 252 5.58 -25.60 2.35
CA ALA A 252 6.05 -26.57 3.33
C ALA A 252 5.20 -26.50 4.60
N SER A 253 4.99 -27.65 5.23
CA SER A 253 4.42 -27.72 6.58
C SER A 253 5.18 -28.69 7.46
N SER A 254 4.99 -28.59 8.77
CA SER A 254 5.67 -29.46 9.76
C SER A 254 5.42 -30.96 9.54
N THR A 255 4.28 -31.33 8.95
CA THR A 255 3.85 -32.73 8.80
C THR A 255 3.59 -33.13 7.34
N GLY A 256 3.31 -32.17 6.45
CA GLY A 256 2.91 -32.41 5.06
C GLY A 256 4.06 -32.45 4.07
N GLY A 257 5.30 -32.20 4.50
CA GLY A 257 6.48 -32.19 3.64
C GLY A 257 6.61 -30.87 2.87
N THR A 258 7.08 -30.94 1.63
CA THR A 258 7.24 -29.77 0.74
C THR A 258 6.70 -30.08 -0.64
N VAL A 259 5.95 -29.15 -1.23
CA VAL A 259 5.38 -29.23 -2.57
C VAL A 259 5.74 -27.98 -3.35
N ALA A 260 6.18 -28.13 -4.59
CA ALA A 260 6.45 -27.00 -5.50
C ALA A 260 5.19 -26.66 -6.32
N GLY A 261 4.88 -25.38 -6.41
CA GLY A 261 3.88 -24.84 -7.33
C GLY A 261 4.46 -24.54 -8.71
N GLY A 262 3.59 -24.10 -9.62
CA GLY A 262 3.98 -23.58 -10.93
C GLY A 262 4.68 -22.22 -10.85
N THR A 263 5.08 -21.70 -12.02
CA THR A 263 5.68 -20.37 -12.15
C THR A 263 4.59 -19.29 -12.15
N VAL A 264 4.84 -18.12 -11.54
CA VAL A 264 3.90 -16.98 -11.45
C VAL A 264 3.33 -16.57 -12.81
N SER A 265 4.17 -16.54 -13.85
CA SER A 265 3.71 -16.23 -15.21
C SER A 265 2.80 -17.28 -15.84
N GLY A 266 2.76 -18.50 -15.29
CA GLY A 266 1.94 -19.59 -15.80
C GLY A 266 0.48 -19.57 -15.32
N PHE A 267 0.09 -18.57 -14.53
CA PHE A 267 -1.23 -18.52 -13.93
C PHE A 267 -2.16 -17.54 -14.66
N PRO A 268 -3.28 -18.04 -15.24
CA PRO A 268 -4.13 -17.25 -16.12
C PRO A 268 -4.67 -15.98 -15.48
N TRP A 269 -5.13 -15.97 -14.23
CA TRP A 269 -5.81 -14.78 -13.66
C TRP A 269 -4.94 -13.52 -13.53
N TYR A 270 -3.63 -13.62 -13.70
CA TYR A 270 -2.73 -12.47 -13.78
C TYR A 270 -2.63 -11.87 -15.19
N THR A 271 -3.09 -12.60 -16.21
CA THR A 271 -2.87 -12.27 -17.63
C THR A 271 -4.12 -12.45 -18.49
N GLU A 272 -4.92 -13.48 -18.26
CA GLU A 272 -6.17 -13.81 -18.92
C GLU A 272 -7.37 -13.41 -18.07
N GLY A 273 -8.40 -12.83 -18.69
CA GLY A 273 -9.67 -12.53 -18.01
C GLY A 273 -9.56 -11.56 -16.82
N VAL A 274 -8.52 -10.72 -16.78
CA VAL A 274 -8.27 -9.77 -15.68
C VAL A 274 -9.38 -8.74 -15.49
N GLY A 275 -10.20 -8.49 -16.52
CA GLY A 275 -11.42 -7.68 -16.37
C GLY A 275 -12.47 -8.32 -15.47
N GLY A 276 -12.37 -9.61 -15.18
CA GLY A 276 -13.27 -10.34 -14.27
C GLY A 276 -12.93 -10.16 -12.80
N LEU A 277 -11.75 -9.61 -12.48
CA LEU A 277 -11.30 -9.40 -11.10
C LEU A 277 -12.16 -8.34 -10.41
N SER A 278 -12.51 -8.54 -9.13
CA SER A 278 -13.16 -7.49 -8.34
C SER A 278 -12.25 -6.28 -8.22
N ILE A 279 -12.79 -5.08 -8.50
CA ILE A 279 -12.06 -3.82 -8.34
C ILE A 279 -11.66 -3.62 -6.89
N ALA A 280 -12.56 -3.94 -5.96
CA ALA A 280 -12.28 -3.83 -4.53
C ALA A 280 -11.10 -4.73 -4.16
N GLY A 281 -11.06 -5.98 -4.64
CA GLY A 281 -9.93 -6.88 -4.39
C GLY A 281 -8.61 -6.43 -5.02
N VAL A 282 -8.63 -5.92 -6.26
CA VAL A 282 -7.45 -5.32 -6.91
C VAL A 282 -6.93 -4.13 -6.10
N ALA A 283 -7.83 -3.26 -5.67
CA ALA A 283 -7.48 -2.09 -4.87
C ALA A 283 -6.99 -2.47 -3.46
N SER A 284 -7.56 -3.51 -2.83
CA SER A 284 -7.08 -4.07 -1.56
C SER A 284 -5.66 -4.59 -1.67
N ALA A 285 -5.37 -5.37 -2.72
CA ALA A 285 -4.03 -5.91 -2.96
C ALA A 285 -3.01 -4.79 -3.16
N SER A 286 -3.42 -3.72 -3.84
CA SER A 286 -2.61 -2.54 -4.07
C SER A 286 -2.31 -1.71 -2.82
N SER A 287 -3.09 -1.87 -1.75
CA SER A 287 -3.03 -1.02 -0.55
C SER A 287 -2.73 -1.73 0.76
N ALA A 288 -2.41 -3.02 0.73
CA ALA A 288 -2.17 -3.83 1.93
C ALA A 288 -0.85 -3.45 2.64
N PHE A 289 -0.80 -2.28 3.27
CA PHE A 289 0.43 -1.63 3.76
C PHE A 289 1.12 -2.41 4.88
N LEU A 290 0.34 -3.07 5.74
CA LEU A 290 0.84 -4.02 6.74
C LEU A 290 0.91 -5.46 6.22
N GLY A 291 0.67 -5.72 4.94
CA GLY A 291 0.68 -7.07 4.38
C GLY A 291 2.03 -7.79 4.59
N ALA A 292 3.12 -7.04 4.76
CA ALA A 292 4.43 -7.58 5.13
C ALA A 292 4.43 -8.33 6.48
N MET A 293 3.43 -8.11 7.34
CA MET A 293 3.22 -8.91 8.55
C MET A 293 2.95 -10.39 8.24
N ALA A 294 2.62 -10.78 7.01
CA ALA A 294 2.59 -12.20 6.62
C ALA A 294 3.96 -12.89 6.68
N LEU A 295 5.06 -12.13 6.70
CA LEU A 295 6.40 -12.64 7.04
C LEU A 295 6.50 -12.95 8.55
N GLN A 296 5.74 -12.23 9.36
CA GLN A 296 5.69 -12.34 10.80
C GLN A 296 4.51 -13.19 11.26
N ALA A 297 4.63 -14.51 11.26
CA ALA A 297 3.78 -15.27 12.19
C ALA A 297 4.42 -15.20 13.56
N ALA A 298 4.36 -14.11 14.31
CA ALA A 298 5.02 -14.12 15.61
C ALA A 298 4.49 -15.25 16.50
N ARG A 299 5.33 -15.74 17.41
CA ARG A 299 4.82 -16.52 18.54
C ARG A 299 3.96 -15.56 19.36
N HIS A 300 2.67 -15.87 19.50
CA HIS A 300 1.68 -15.06 20.24
C HIS A 300 2.30 -14.42 21.51
N GLY A 301 2.98 -15.23 22.34
CA GLY A 301 3.58 -14.75 23.59
C GLY A 301 4.73 -13.75 23.47
N ARG A 302 5.52 -13.73 22.38
CA ARG A 302 6.65 -12.77 22.26
C ARG A 302 6.17 -11.40 21.77
N LEU A 303 5.18 -11.34 20.88
CA LEU A 303 4.56 -10.07 20.51
C LEU A 303 3.79 -9.49 21.68
N GLU A 304 3.03 -10.31 22.42
CA GLU A 304 2.35 -9.86 23.64
C GLU A 304 3.33 -9.29 24.66
N GLU A 305 4.48 -9.94 24.89
CA GLU A 305 5.52 -9.43 25.79
C GLU A 305 6.09 -8.09 25.30
N LEU A 306 6.29 -7.93 23.99
CA LEU A 306 6.76 -6.67 23.41
C LEU A 306 5.71 -5.57 23.50
N PHE A 307 4.45 -5.89 23.27
CA PHE A 307 3.34 -4.96 23.44
C PHE A 307 3.20 -4.55 24.90
N ASP A 308 3.32 -5.48 25.85
CA ASP A 308 3.36 -5.17 27.28
C ASP A 308 4.55 -4.26 27.63
N GLN A 309 5.75 -4.51 27.08
CA GLN A 309 6.91 -3.64 27.28
C GLN A 309 6.70 -2.23 26.68
N LEU A 310 6.11 -2.14 25.48
CA LEU A 310 5.77 -0.88 24.83
C LEU A 310 4.75 -0.10 25.66
N VAL A 311 3.67 -0.76 26.07
CA VAL A 311 2.63 -0.15 26.91
C VAL A 311 3.21 0.33 28.23
N ARG A 312 4.04 -0.46 28.92
CA ARG A 312 4.73 -0.02 30.14
C ARG A 312 5.66 1.16 29.90
N ALA A 313 6.29 1.24 28.73
CA ALA A 313 7.11 2.41 28.37
C ALA A 313 6.24 3.65 28.17
N LEU A 314 5.09 3.52 27.52
CA LEU A 314 4.09 4.58 27.39
C LEU A 314 3.53 5.01 28.75
N GLU A 315 3.24 4.07 29.65
CA GLU A 315 2.78 4.35 31.01
C GLU A 315 3.79 5.20 31.79
N ARG A 316 5.10 4.95 31.60
CA ARG A 316 6.16 5.74 32.25
C ARG A 316 6.21 7.19 31.77
N VAL A 317 5.69 7.49 30.59
CA VAL A 317 5.61 8.86 30.04
C VAL A 317 4.20 9.44 30.16
N GLY A 318 3.34 8.85 31.01
CA GLY A 318 2.04 9.42 31.37
C GLY A 318 0.84 8.80 30.65
N PHE A 319 1.00 7.71 29.92
CA PHE A 319 -0.14 6.95 29.39
C PHE A 319 -0.95 6.35 30.55
N PRO A 320 -2.28 6.54 30.62
CA PRO A 320 -3.07 6.03 31.73
C PRO A 320 -3.04 4.51 31.79
N LYS A 321 -2.76 3.98 32.98
CA LYS A 321 -2.59 2.54 33.21
C LYS A 321 -3.88 1.75 32.92
N GLU A 322 -5.03 2.35 33.20
CA GLU A 322 -6.35 1.80 32.87
C GLU A 322 -6.57 1.55 31.37
N TYR A 323 -5.79 2.22 30.51
CA TYR A 323 -5.80 2.03 29.06
C TYR A 323 -4.68 1.11 28.55
N GLY A 324 -3.77 0.68 29.44
CA GLY A 324 -2.67 -0.19 29.08
C GLY A 324 -3.12 -1.55 28.56
N ASP A 325 -3.98 -2.23 29.31
CA ASP A 325 -4.52 -3.55 28.94
C ASP A 325 -5.32 -3.49 27.62
N VAL A 326 -6.07 -2.41 27.46
CA VAL A 326 -6.81 -2.07 26.24
C VAL A 326 -5.89 -1.94 25.03
N LEU A 327 -4.78 -1.20 25.18
CA LEU A 327 -3.82 -1.01 24.09
C LEU A 327 -3.11 -2.33 23.74
N ILE A 328 -2.84 -3.18 24.73
CA ILE A 328 -2.31 -4.53 24.49
C ILE A 328 -3.31 -5.36 23.68
N GLU A 329 -4.59 -5.38 24.08
CA GLU A 329 -5.64 -6.11 23.35
C GLU A 329 -5.74 -5.65 21.89
N VAL A 330 -5.71 -4.33 21.66
CA VAL A 330 -5.68 -3.74 20.34
C VAL A 330 -4.49 -4.23 19.53
N LEU A 331 -3.28 -4.11 20.08
CA LEU A 331 -2.05 -4.52 19.41
C LEU A 331 -2.06 -6.03 19.08
N VAL A 332 -2.63 -6.85 19.97
CA VAL A 332 -2.86 -8.28 19.73
C VAL A 332 -3.84 -8.49 18.58
N ASN A 333 -4.98 -7.80 18.55
CA ASN A 333 -5.96 -7.88 17.47
C ASN A 333 -5.38 -7.44 16.12
N VAL A 334 -4.56 -6.40 16.12
CA VAL A 334 -3.77 -5.98 14.95
C VAL A 334 -2.85 -7.09 14.48
N SER A 335 -2.12 -7.72 15.38
CA SER A 335 -1.20 -8.80 15.04
C SER A 335 -1.90 -10.06 14.52
N ASN A 336 -3.15 -10.27 14.92
CA ASN A 336 -3.98 -11.39 14.49
C ASN A 336 -4.74 -11.12 13.18
N THR A 337 -4.82 -9.86 12.76
CA THR A 337 -5.49 -9.45 11.53
C THR A 337 -4.71 -9.90 10.30
N ASP A 338 -5.45 -10.38 9.29
CA ASP A 338 -4.85 -10.76 8.02
C ASP A 338 -4.69 -9.53 7.13
N TRP A 339 -3.48 -8.98 7.13
CA TRP A 339 -3.13 -7.77 6.40
C TRP A 339 -2.76 -8.01 4.94
N ALA A 340 -2.39 -9.24 4.59
CA ALA A 340 -2.05 -9.58 3.23
C ALA A 340 -3.30 -9.94 2.44
N VAL A 341 -3.30 -9.61 1.14
CA VAL A 341 -4.34 -10.07 0.22
C VAL A 341 -3.88 -11.35 -0.43
N TRP A 342 -4.64 -12.42 -0.23
CA TRP A 342 -4.29 -13.75 -0.70
C TRP A 342 -4.92 -14.03 -2.05
N THR A 343 -4.17 -14.68 -2.92
CA THR A 343 -4.62 -15.04 -4.27
C THR A 343 -4.53 -16.55 -4.44
N ALA A 344 -5.55 -17.18 -5.03
CA ALA A 344 -5.48 -18.61 -5.39
C ALA A 344 -6.37 -18.96 -6.59
N ASP A 345 -5.92 -19.93 -7.41
CA ASP A 345 -6.80 -20.66 -8.33
C ASP A 345 -7.73 -21.56 -7.52
N ARG A 346 -9.02 -21.28 -7.63
CA ARG A 346 -9.99 -22.35 -7.61
C ARG A 346 -10.69 -22.27 -8.96
N PRO A 347 -10.89 -23.40 -9.67
CA PRO A 347 -11.82 -23.40 -10.79
C PRO A 347 -13.09 -22.80 -10.23
N VAL A 348 -13.47 -21.63 -10.76
CA VAL A 348 -14.62 -20.84 -10.29
C VAL A 348 -15.73 -21.84 -10.09
N ARG A 349 -15.99 -22.23 -8.84
CA ARG A 349 -17.25 -22.91 -8.57
C ARG A 349 -18.29 -21.92 -9.07
N PRO A 350 -19.43 -22.35 -9.63
CA PRO A 350 -20.47 -21.42 -10.08
C PRO A 350 -21.00 -20.44 -9.02
N THR A 351 -20.45 -20.47 -7.80
CA THR A 351 -20.60 -19.47 -6.75
C THR A 351 -19.62 -18.32 -7.01
N ASP A 352 -20.09 -17.09 -6.87
CA ASP A 352 -19.45 -15.81 -7.20
C ASP A 352 -18.14 -15.47 -6.43
N GLU A 353 -17.28 -16.45 -6.14
CA GLU A 353 -16.05 -16.30 -5.37
C GLU A 353 -14.92 -15.75 -6.27
N THR A 354 -14.45 -14.55 -5.95
CA THR A 354 -13.29 -13.93 -6.61
C THR A 354 -11.98 -14.64 -6.24
N MET A 355 -10.90 -14.47 -7.03
CA MET A 355 -9.59 -15.06 -6.70
C MET A 355 -9.06 -14.67 -5.32
N PHE A 356 -9.46 -13.50 -4.82
CA PHE A 356 -9.08 -12.98 -3.51
C PHE A 356 -9.83 -13.71 -2.39
N GLN A 357 -11.14 -13.88 -2.57
CA GLN A 357 -11.96 -14.70 -1.67
C GLN A 357 -11.50 -16.16 -1.67
N ALA A 358 -11.14 -16.72 -2.84
CA ALA A 358 -10.59 -18.06 -2.94
C ALA A 358 -9.25 -18.21 -2.18
N GLY A 359 -8.37 -17.20 -2.29
CA GLY A 359 -7.12 -17.13 -1.53
C GLY A 359 -7.36 -17.08 -0.02
N ARG A 360 -8.28 -16.22 0.42
CA ARG A 360 -8.68 -16.10 1.82
C ARG A 360 -9.27 -17.40 2.37
N SER A 361 -10.19 -18.02 1.64
CA SER A 361 -10.80 -19.32 1.95
C SER A 361 -9.72 -20.40 2.11
N MET A 362 -8.74 -20.44 1.20
CA MET A 362 -7.63 -21.40 1.26
C MET A 362 -6.69 -21.14 2.45
N ARG A 363 -6.39 -19.88 2.78
CA ARG A 363 -5.61 -19.52 3.98
C ARG A 363 -6.35 -19.92 5.26
N SER A 364 -7.65 -19.68 5.34
CA SER A 364 -8.50 -20.11 6.46
C SER A 364 -8.50 -21.64 6.61
N GLU A 365 -8.58 -22.38 5.50
CA GLU A 365 -8.50 -23.84 5.50
C GLU A 365 -7.16 -24.35 6.05
N VAL A 366 -6.04 -23.74 5.65
CA VAL A 366 -4.70 -24.04 6.20
C VAL A 366 -4.62 -23.77 7.70
N SER A 367 -5.23 -22.66 8.16
CA SER A 367 -5.24 -22.30 9.58
C SER A 367 -5.95 -23.31 10.48
N MET A 368 -6.95 -24.04 9.96
CA MET A 368 -7.60 -25.13 10.71
C MET A 368 -6.64 -26.29 11.06
N PHE A 369 -5.51 -26.41 10.36
CA PHE A 369 -4.51 -27.45 10.63
C PHE A 369 -3.39 -27.00 11.58
N ALA A 370 -3.51 -25.82 12.21
CA ALA A 370 -2.57 -25.38 13.24
C ALA A 370 -1.09 -25.50 12.76
N GLY A 371 -0.80 -24.95 11.57
CA GLY A 371 0.52 -25.02 10.94
C GLY A 371 0.95 -26.42 10.45
N SER A 372 0.11 -27.44 10.53
CA SER A 372 0.42 -28.84 10.16
C SER A 372 -0.38 -29.32 8.96
N ALA A 373 -0.53 -28.47 7.93
CA ALA A 373 -1.33 -28.77 6.75
C ALA A 373 -0.88 -30.09 6.10
N PRO A 374 -1.79 -31.03 5.78
CA PRO A 374 -1.44 -32.29 5.16
C PRO A 374 -0.95 -32.07 3.72
N LYS A 375 -0.21 -33.04 3.16
CA LYS A 375 0.31 -32.96 1.80
C LYS A 375 -0.77 -32.65 0.75
N SER A 376 -1.97 -33.21 0.90
CA SER A 376 -3.10 -32.95 -0.01
C SER A 376 -3.54 -31.48 -0.02
N LEU A 377 -3.39 -30.77 1.09
CA LEU A 377 -3.65 -29.34 1.16
C LEU A 377 -2.45 -28.55 0.59
N LEU A 378 -1.22 -28.99 0.83
CA LEU A 378 -0.04 -28.41 0.16
C LEU A 378 -0.10 -28.54 -1.36
N ASP A 379 -0.61 -29.66 -1.88
CA ASP A 379 -0.83 -29.89 -3.31
C ASP A 379 -1.88 -28.91 -3.86
N GLN A 380 -2.92 -28.59 -3.08
CA GLN A 380 -3.92 -27.57 -3.43
C GLN A 380 -3.33 -26.16 -3.40
N LEU A 381 -2.52 -25.82 -2.40
CA LEU A 381 -1.79 -24.54 -2.33
C LEU A 381 -0.87 -24.36 -3.54
N ALA A 382 -0.13 -25.42 -3.90
CA ALA A 382 0.77 -25.43 -5.03
C ALA A 382 0.06 -25.31 -6.38
N LYS A 383 -1.07 -26.03 -6.53
CA LYS A 383 -1.91 -25.95 -7.73
C LYS A 383 -2.60 -24.60 -7.86
N GLY A 384 -3.11 -24.07 -6.75
CA GLY A 384 -3.78 -22.78 -6.70
C GLY A 384 -2.83 -21.59 -6.68
N GLN A 385 -1.52 -21.82 -6.49
CA GLN A 385 -0.54 -20.78 -6.24
C GLN A 385 -1.01 -19.79 -5.16
N LEU A 386 -1.23 -20.29 -3.94
CA LEU A 386 -1.53 -19.39 -2.83
C LEU A 386 -0.37 -18.40 -2.67
N THR A 387 -0.64 -17.11 -2.90
CA THR A 387 0.37 -16.07 -2.79
C THR A 387 -0.17 -14.84 -2.09
N ALA A 388 0.71 -14.16 -1.34
CA ALA A 388 0.38 -12.91 -0.65
C ALA A 388 0.79 -11.72 -1.51
N LEU A 389 -0.19 -10.87 -1.81
CA LEU A 389 -0.01 -9.54 -2.38
C LEU A 389 -0.14 -8.51 -1.27
N ILE A 390 0.75 -7.53 -1.31
CA ILE A 390 0.83 -6.45 -0.32
C ILE A 390 0.97 -5.11 -1.05
N ASP A 391 0.94 -4.00 -0.30
CA ASP A 391 0.90 -2.65 -0.87
C ASP A 391 1.98 -2.42 -1.95
N GLY A 392 1.56 -1.86 -3.09
CA GLY A 392 2.44 -1.48 -4.18
C GLY A 392 3.46 -0.41 -3.76
N GLY A 393 3.13 0.40 -2.77
CA GLY A 393 4.00 1.44 -2.22
C GLY A 393 5.32 0.93 -1.63
N LEU A 394 5.34 -0.34 -1.25
CA LEU A 394 6.56 -1.01 -0.75
C LEU A 394 7.56 -1.31 -1.88
N THR A 395 7.12 -1.24 -3.13
CA THR A 395 7.99 -1.39 -4.32
C THR A 395 8.01 -0.18 -5.26
N ASP A 396 6.98 0.66 -5.27
CA ASP A 396 6.91 1.91 -6.03
C ASP A 396 5.81 2.80 -5.43
N ASN A 397 6.14 3.65 -4.45
CA ASN A 397 5.16 4.52 -3.78
C ASN A 397 4.68 5.69 -4.62
N SER A 398 5.35 6.02 -5.73
CA SER A 398 4.89 7.09 -6.63
C SER A 398 4.05 6.60 -7.81
N GLY A 399 4.15 5.30 -8.15
CA GLY A 399 3.57 4.72 -9.37
C GLY A 399 4.35 5.09 -10.65
N VAL A 400 5.39 5.94 -10.56
CA VAL A 400 6.20 6.38 -11.69
C VAL A 400 7.00 5.23 -12.28
N ALA A 401 7.52 4.32 -11.44
CA ALA A 401 8.28 3.18 -11.92
C ALA A 401 7.41 2.23 -12.75
N HIS A 402 6.18 1.94 -12.30
CA HIS A 402 5.23 1.14 -13.06
C HIS A 402 4.81 1.78 -14.39
N ALA A 403 4.62 3.10 -14.42
CA ALA A 403 4.33 3.83 -15.66
C ALA A 403 5.51 3.80 -16.64
N ALA A 404 6.72 4.11 -16.17
CA ALA A 404 7.93 4.08 -16.99
C ALA A 404 8.22 2.67 -17.54
N ALA A 405 8.09 1.65 -16.68
CA ALA A 405 8.20 0.23 -17.05
C ALA A 405 7.17 -0.20 -18.09
N SER A 406 6.01 0.47 -18.17
CA SER A 406 4.96 0.18 -19.15
C SER A 406 5.09 1.00 -20.43
N GLY A 407 6.21 1.72 -20.59
CA GLY A 407 6.53 2.44 -21.81
C GLY A 407 6.13 3.91 -21.81
N ALA A 408 5.69 4.49 -20.68
CA ALA A 408 5.45 5.93 -20.61
C ALA A 408 6.75 6.73 -20.80
N SER A 409 6.68 7.81 -21.58
CA SER A 409 7.76 8.82 -21.74
C SER A 409 7.35 10.21 -21.24
N GLU A 410 6.07 10.40 -20.94
CA GLU A 410 5.51 11.59 -20.32
C GLU A 410 4.56 11.10 -19.21
N ILE A 411 4.77 11.58 -17.99
CA ILE A 411 4.08 11.10 -16.79
C ILE A 411 3.57 12.32 -16.02
N VAL A 412 2.30 12.30 -15.60
CA VAL A 412 1.77 13.27 -14.62
C VAL A 412 1.69 12.57 -13.26
N ALA A 413 2.61 12.89 -12.35
CA ALA A 413 2.67 12.34 -11.01
C ALA A 413 1.91 13.24 -10.03
N PHE A 414 0.92 12.66 -9.34
CA PHE A 414 0.24 13.30 -8.21
C PHE A 414 0.81 12.72 -6.93
N CYS A 415 1.44 13.56 -6.12
CA CYS A 415 2.09 13.14 -4.88
C CYS A 415 1.44 13.87 -3.69
N ASP A 416 1.42 13.22 -2.53
CA ASP A 416 1.12 13.82 -1.21
C ASP A 416 2.38 14.31 -0.49
N GLY A 417 3.53 14.16 -1.15
CA GLY A 417 4.83 14.70 -0.75
C GLY A 417 5.89 14.34 -1.80
N MET A 418 6.98 15.10 -1.82
CA MET A 418 8.05 14.88 -2.82
C MET A 418 9.04 13.76 -2.45
N SER A 419 9.08 13.32 -1.20
CA SER A 419 10.07 12.35 -0.69
C SER A 419 10.11 11.07 -1.53
N ASP A 420 8.96 10.48 -1.82
CA ASP A 420 8.87 9.20 -2.52
C ASP A 420 9.35 9.27 -3.96
N LEU A 421 9.11 10.41 -4.62
CA LEU A 421 9.57 10.63 -5.98
C LEU A 421 11.10 10.68 -6.04
N TRP A 422 11.76 11.18 -4.99
CA TRP A 422 13.21 11.33 -4.98
C TRP A 422 13.93 9.99 -5.01
N TYR A 423 13.41 8.92 -4.41
CA TYR A 423 14.03 7.58 -4.45
C TYR A 423 14.17 6.97 -5.84
N HIS A 424 13.56 7.57 -6.85
CA HIS A 424 13.76 7.16 -8.24
C HIS A 424 15.07 7.66 -8.85
N PHE A 425 15.81 8.55 -8.18
CA PHE A 425 16.99 9.23 -8.68
C PHE A 425 18.30 8.72 -8.05
N GLU A 426 19.42 8.95 -8.72
CA GLU A 426 20.74 8.49 -8.28
C GLU A 426 21.20 9.21 -6.99
N GLY A 427 21.81 8.46 -6.09
CA GLY A 427 22.53 9.01 -4.93
C GLY A 427 21.66 9.34 -3.73
N VAL A 428 20.35 9.07 -3.78
CA VAL A 428 19.46 9.21 -2.62
C VAL A 428 19.96 8.27 -1.53
N PRO A 429 20.28 8.79 -0.33
CA PRO A 429 20.66 7.93 0.77
C PRO A 429 19.50 6.96 1.02
N PRO A 430 19.78 5.66 1.19
CA PRO A 430 18.72 4.76 1.64
C PRO A 430 18.18 5.35 2.94
N THR A 431 16.87 5.51 3.06
CA THR A 431 16.27 5.90 4.33
C THR A 431 16.28 4.71 5.25
N THR A 432 17.47 4.43 5.77
CA THR A 432 17.62 3.71 7.03
C THR A 432 17.47 4.74 8.14
N SER A 433 16.27 5.29 8.33
CA SER A 433 16.05 6.05 9.55
C SER A 433 16.31 5.11 10.72
N TYR A 434 17.23 5.53 11.58
CA TYR A 434 17.79 4.73 12.68
C TYR A 434 16.78 4.51 13.80
N VAL A 435 15.62 5.17 13.75
CA VAL A 435 14.61 5.12 14.80
C VAL A 435 13.26 4.80 14.15
N GLY A 436 13.10 3.50 13.90
CA GLY A 436 11.83 2.81 13.90
C GLY A 436 11.06 2.79 12.58
N PHE A 437 9.88 2.21 12.69
CA PHE A 437 8.79 2.24 11.73
C PHE A 437 8.36 3.67 11.25
N MET A 438 9.16 4.72 11.50
CA MET A 438 8.70 6.07 11.83
C MET A 438 9.20 7.16 10.86
N ASP A 439 9.78 6.76 9.72
CA ASP A 439 10.09 7.68 8.64
C ASP A 439 9.43 7.19 7.36
N SER A 440 8.81 8.13 6.63
CA SER A 440 7.84 8.12 5.51
C SER A 440 7.57 6.83 4.69
N CYS A 441 8.41 5.82 4.73
CA CYS A 441 8.13 4.50 4.23
C CYS A 441 8.94 3.44 5.01
N PRO A 442 8.39 2.84 6.08
CA PRO A 442 9.10 1.87 6.96
C PRO A 442 9.53 0.57 6.26
N PHE A 443 9.24 0.47 4.97
CA PHE A 443 9.48 -0.68 4.12
C PHE A 443 10.19 -0.32 2.79
N CYS A 444 10.54 0.96 2.58
CA CYS A 444 11.29 1.43 1.41
C CYS A 444 12.80 1.12 1.51
N GLY A 445 13.18 0.05 2.22
CA GLY A 445 14.55 -0.49 2.25
C GLY A 445 15.04 -1.01 0.88
N VAL A 446 14.34 -0.65 -0.18
CA VAL A 446 14.60 -1.00 -1.55
C VAL A 446 14.61 0.33 -2.30
N ASN A 447 15.79 0.95 -2.43
CA ASN A 447 15.92 2.11 -3.31
C ASN A 447 15.48 1.67 -4.73
N PHE A 448 14.43 2.29 -5.26
CA PHE A 448 13.93 2.06 -6.62
C PHE A 448 14.44 3.11 -7.59
N GLN A 449 15.74 3.35 -7.57
CA GLN A 449 16.40 4.16 -8.58
C GLN A 449 16.03 3.62 -9.97
N ILE A 450 15.33 4.41 -10.75
CA ILE A 450 14.97 4.13 -12.14
C ILE A 450 15.52 5.20 -13.08
N PHE A 451 16.06 6.31 -12.54
CA PHE A 451 16.64 7.42 -13.28
C PHE A 451 18.13 7.59 -12.92
N GLN A 452 18.90 8.07 -13.89
CA GLN A 452 20.35 8.28 -13.73
C GLN A 452 20.70 9.64 -13.15
N GLU A 453 19.78 10.60 -13.15
CA GLU A 453 20.04 11.94 -12.65
C GLU A 453 20.23 11.92 -11.13
N ASN A 454 21.18 12.72 -10.63
CA ASN A 454 21.45 12.84 -9.20
C ASN A 454 20.32 13.59 -8.48
N TYR A 455 19.78 12.99 -7.41
CA TYR A 455 18.59 13.52 -6.76
C TYR A 455 18.78 14.93 -6.18
N GLN A 456 19.94 15.27 -5.62
CA GLN A 456 20.23 16.62 -5.11
C GLN A 456 20.11 17.65 -6.23
N THR A 457 20.78 17.38 -7.35
CA THR A 457 20.81 18.29 -8.49
C THR A 457 19.41 18.44 -9.09
N THR A 458 18.68 17.34 -9.24
CA THR A 458 17.30 17.31 -9.72
C THR A 458 16.35 18.04 -8.78
N GLN A 459 16.45 17.83 -7.48
CA GLN A 459 15.65 18.49 -6.45
C GLN A 459 15.90 20.01 -6.47
N ASP A 460 17.16 20.43 -6.54
CA ASP A 460 17.53 21.85 -6.62
C ASP A 460 17.00 22.51 -7.91
N GLU A 461 17.09 21.81 -9.05
CA GLU A 461 16.54 22.30 -10.31
C GLU A 461 15.02 22.39 -10.25
N PHE A 462 14.36 21.36 -9.72
CA PHE A 462 12.93 21.37 -9.52
C PHE A 462 12.52 22.51 -8.59
N GLY A 463 13.19 22.72 -7.46
CA GLY A 463 12.90 23.81 -6.53
C GLY A 463 13.05 25.20 -7.14
N ARG A 464 13.97 25.39 -8.10
CA ARG A 464 14.12 26.66 -8.84
C ARG A 464 13.00 26.89 -9.87
N ASN A 465 12.49 25.81 -10.47
CA ASN A 465 11.59 25.90 -11.63
C ASN A 465 10.11 25.63 -11.29
N ALA A 466 9.86 24.87 -10.23
CA ALA A 466 8.53 24.56 -9.75
C ALA A 466 7.90 25.78 -9.09
N LYS A 467 6.58 25.85 -9.17
CA LYS A 467 5.79 26.85 -8.49
C LYS A 467 5.14 26.22 -7.28
N SER A 468 5.29 26.86 -6.12
CA SER A 468 4.57 26.50 -4.89
C SER A 468 3.43 27.49 -4.69
N TYR A 469 2.21 26.96 -4.54
CA TYR A 469 0.98 27.71 -4.38
C TYR A 469 0.43 27.47 -2.99
N THR A 470 0.38 28.53 -2.17
CA THR A 470 -0.18 28.48 -0.82
C THR A 470 -1.57 29.09 -0.79
N PHE A 471 -2.32 28.83 0.29
CA PHE A 471 -3.60 29.48 0.55
C PHE A 471 -3.56 30.20 1.90
N PRO A 472 -3.77 31.54 1.95
CA PRO A 472 -3.73 32.27 3.20
C PRO A 472 -4.75 31.76 4.21
N GLY A 473 -4.28 31.42 5.41
CA GLY A 473 -5.13 30.90 6.49
C GLY A 473 -5.49 29.42 6.36
N ALA A 474 -4.84 28.68 5.44
CA ALA A 474 -4.87 27.22 5.45
C ALA A 474 -4.34 26.68 6.79
N LYS A 475 -5.01 25.64 7.29
CA LYS A 475 -4.64 24.93 8.52
C LYS A 475 -3.88 23.65 8.22
N GLN A 476 -4.24 22.96 7.13
CA GLN A 476 -3.75 21.63 6.80
C GLN A 476 -2.89 21.64 5.53
N LEU A 477 -3.27 22.44 4.53
CA LEU A 477 -2.53 22.60 3.30
C LEU A 477 -1.30 23.48 3.52
N VAL A 478 -0.12 22.91 3.33
CA VAL A 478 1.15 23.66 3.31
C VAL A 478 1.28 24.36 1.96
N SER A 479 1.25 23.59 0.87
CA SER A 479 1.26 24.14 -0.49
C SER A 479 0.87 23.12 -1.56
N ILE A 480 0.53 23.60 -2.75
CA ILE A 480 0.46 22.78 -3.97
C ILE A 480 1.69 23.12 -4.82
N VAL A 481 2.56 22.15 -5.06
CA VAL A 481 3.78 22.31 -5.87
C VAL A 481 3.55 21.76 -7.26
N VAL A 482 3.78 22.59 -8.28
CA VAL A 482 3.58 22.24 -9.69
C VAL A 482 4.86 22.49 -10.46
N GLY A 483 5.42 21.45 -11.08
CA GLY A 483 6.70 21.55 -11.78
C GLY A 483 6.93 20.45 -12.80
N THR A 484 8.12 20.41 -13.39
CA THR A 484 8.50 19.38 -14.35
C THR A 484 9.94 18.96 -14.12
N ILE A 485 10.17 17.66 -14.21
CA ILE A 485 11.47 17.03 -14.12
C ILE A 485 11.76 16.37 -15.48
N GLN A 486 12.99 16.53 -15.96
CA GLN A 486 13.51 15.76 -17.07
C GLN A 486 14.41 14.67 -16.50
N ALA A 487 14.15 13.42 -16.88
CA ALA A 487 14.88 12.27 -16.36
C ALA A 487 15.22 11.29 -17.48
N THR A 488 16.22 10.45 -17.25
CA THR A 488 16.67 9.42 -18.18
C THR A 488 16.75 8.11 -17.44
N THR A 489 16.09 7.09 -17.97
CA THR A 489 16.02 5.80 -17.29
C THR A 489 17.38 5.11 -17.18
N ILE A 490 17.60 4.37 -16.09
CA ILE A 490 18.65 3.34 -15.99
C ILE A 490 18.08 1.96 -16.29
N GLU A 491 18.95 0.98 -16.54
CA GLU A 491 18.51 -0.42 -16.71
C GLU A 491 18.01 -0.96 -15.37
N ARG A 492 16.73 -1.35 -15.32
CA ARG A 492 16.12 -2.05 -14.19
C ARG A 492 15.39 -3.27 -14.70
N ARG A 493 16.12 -4.38 -14.80
CA ARG A 493 15.58 -5.61 -15.39
C ARG A 493 14.42 -6.19 -14.59
N ASP A 494 14.48 -6.05 -13.27
CA ASP A 494 13.43 -6.45 -12.33
C ASP A 494 12.11 -5.68 -12.52
N LEU A 495 12.17 -4.45 -13.05
CA LEU A 495 10.98 -3.66 -13.41
C LEU A 495 10.65 -3.75 -14.90
N GLY A 496 11.57 -4.21 -15.74
CA GLY A 496 11.45 -4.11 -17.19
C GLY A 496 11.62 -2.67 -17.68
N ILE A 497 12.61 -1.95 -17.16
CA ILE A 497 12.97 -0.61 -17.66
C ILE A 497 14.30 -0.72 -18.39
N ALA A 498 14.32 -0.32 -19.67
CA ALA A 498 15.54 -0.20 -20.45
C ALA A 498 16.25 1.12 -20.11
N ALA A 499 17.59 1.13 -20.16
CA ALA A 499 18.38 2.34 -19.96
C ALA A 499 18.24 3.34 -21.12
N GLY A 500 18.49 4.62 -20.84
CA GLY A 500 18.66 5.68 -21.84
C GLY A 500 17.37 6.25 -22.42
N LYS A 501 16.20 5.90 -21.87
CA LYS A 501 14.93 6.45 -22.34
C LYS A 501 14.67 7.79 -21.66
N PRO A 502 14.48 8.88 -22.41
CA PRO A 502 14.06 10.16 -21.83
C PRO A 502 12.62 10.06 -21.33
N VAL A 503 12.39 10.56 -20.13
CA VAL A 503 11.08 10.64 -19.47
C VAL A 503 10.87 12.05 -18.95
N THR A 504 9.76 12.68 -19.33
CA THR A 504 9.29 13.93 -18.75
C THR A 504 8.28 13.63 -17.64
N ILE A 505 8.53 14.14 -16.42
CA ILE A 505 7.64 13.95 -15.28
C ILE A 505 7.06 15.32 -14.90
N HIS A 506 5.77 15.49 -15.12
CA HIS A 506 4.98 16.60 -14.63
C HIS A 506 4.52 16.29 -13.21
N VAL A 507 4.90 17.12 -12.25
CA VAL A 507 4.64 16.87 -10.83
C VAL A 507 3.55 17.81 -10.35
N VAL A 508 2.58 17.24 -9.62
CA VAL A 508 1.58 17.95 -8.81
C VAL A 508 1.66 17.37 -7.40
N SER A 509 2.40 18.04 -6.52
CA SER A 509 2.51 17.62 -5.12
C SER A 509 1.56 18.44 -4.25
N VAL A 510 0.79 17.78 -3.40
CA VAL A 510 -0.04 18.42 -2.36
C VAL A 510 0.66 18.23 -1.03
N GLU A 511 1.42 19.23 -0.62
CA GLU A 511 2.13 19.22 0.66
C GLU A 511 1.16 19.57 1.79
N SER A 512 1.08 18.73 2.81
CA SER A 512 0.18 18.91 3.95
C SER A 512 0.86 18.52 5.26
N ASP A 513 0.40 19.13 6.35
CA ASP A 513 0.76 18.71 7.71
C ASP A 513 -0.08 17.51 8.20
N LEU A 514 -1.04 17.04 7.39
CA LEU A 514 -1.80 15.83 7.66
C LEU A 514 -1.03 14.57 7.23
N GLY A 515 -0.86 13.64 8.14
CA GLY A 515 -0.40 12.29 7.81
C GLY A 515 -1.50 11.44 7.17
N MET A 516 -1.10 10.38 6.45
CA MET A 516 -2.02 9.44 5.80
C MET A 516 -3.09 8.88 6.75
N GLY A 517 -2.77 8.75 8.04
CA GLY A 517 -3.70 8.21 9.04
C GLY A 517 -4.56 9.23 9.78
N GLY A 518 -4.23 10.53 9.68
CA GLY A 518 -4.88 11.70 10.29
C GLY A 518 -5.52 11.50 11.67
N PHE A 519 -5.02 12.17 12.73
CA PHE A 519 -5.64 12.18 14.07
C PHE A 519 -7.15 12.39 14.07
N LYS A 520 -7.64 13.20 13.15
CA LYS A 520 -9.05 13.52 12.95
C LYS A 520 -9.33 13.38 11.46
N TYR A 521 -9.98 12.30 11.05
CA TYR A 521 -10.42 12.14 9.66
C TYR A 521 -11.25 13.33 9.14
N THR A 522 -11.90 14.09 10.02
CA THR A 522 -12.57 15.34 9.66
C THR A 522 -11.63 16.39 9.07
N ASP A 523 -10.34 16.36 9.41
CA ASP A 523 -9.36 17.35 8.93
C ASP A 523 -9.07 17.16 7.44
N TYR A 524 -9.30 15.97 6.87
CA TYR A 524 -9.30 15.78 5.42
C TYR A 524 -10.37 16.60 4.70
N SER A 525 -11.45 16.96 5.39
CA SER A 525 -12.46 17.88 4.83
C SER A 525 -11.95 19.32 4.79
N ASP A 526 -11.21 19.76 5.82
CA ASP A 526 -10.52 21.06 5.84
C ASP A 526 -9.43 21.08 4.74
N LEU A 527 -8.60 20.04 4.62
CA LEU A 527 -7.60 19.92 3.55
C LEU A 527 -8.26 19.97 2.15
N SER A 528 -9.34 19.22 1.94
CA SER A 528 -10.08 19.24 0.67
C SER A 528 -10.62 20.65 0.36
N GLN A 529 -11.14 21.36 1.36
CA GLN A 529 -11.59 22.73 1.23
C GLN A 529 -10.45 23.67 0.82
N GLU A 530 -9.30 23.54 1.48
CA GLU A 530 -8.13 24.37 1.26
C GLU A 530 -7.49 24.13 -0.11
N ILE A 531 -7.42 22.89 -0.59
CA ILE A 531 -6.95 22.55 -1.95
C ILE A 531 -7.83 23.24 -2.99
N MET A 532 -9.16 23.16 -2.85
CA MET A 532 -10.08 23.76 -3.81
C MET A 532 -10.00 25.30 -3.80
N LEU A 533 -9.83 25.90 -2.61
CA LEU A 533 -9.61 27.34 -2.47
C LEU A 533 -8.26 27.79 -3.08
N ALA A 534 -7.19 27.02 -2.84
CA ALA A 534 -5.87 27.27 -3.40
C ALA A 534 -5.90 27.23 -4.94
N LEU A 535 -6.50 26.20 -5.54
CA LEU A 535 -6.62 26.08 -6.99
C LEU A 535 -7.51 27.17 -7.60
N ARG A 536 -8.58 27.59 -6.90
CA ARG A 536 -9.44 28.70 -7.33
C ARG A 536 -8.68 30.04 -7.35
N ALA A 537 -7.84 30.28 -6.34
CA ALA A 537 -7.01 31.48 -6.23
C ALA A 537 -5.85 31.47 -7.26
N ASN A 538 -5.32 30.29 -7.58
CA ASN A 538 -4.15 30.11 -8.44
C ASN A 538 -4.52 29.46 -9.78
N LYS A 539 -5.23 30.22 -10.62
CA LYS A 539 -5.78 29.74 -11.90
C LYS A 539 -4.72 29.23 -12.88
N ASP A 540 -3.49 29.74 -12.80
CA ASP A 540 -2.38 29.26 -13.63
C ASP A 540 -1.95 27.84 -13.26
N ALA A 541 -1.94 27.49 -11.96
CA ALA A 541 -1.72 26.13 -11.48
C ALA A 541 -2.76 25.17 -12.08
N ALA A 542 -4.05 25.51 -11.92
CA ALA A 542 -5.15 24.72 -12.44
C ALA A 542 -5.07 24.57 -13.97
N ALA A 543 -4.79 25.65 -14.70
CA ALA A 543 -4.63 25.62 -16.14
C ALA A 543 -3.47 24.72 -16.59
N GLN A 544 -2.34 24.77 -15.88
CA GLN A 544 -1.17 23.93 -16.15
C GLN A 544 -1.48 22.44 -15.95
N ILE A 545 -2.08 22.08 -14.81
CA ILE A 545 -2.51 20.69 -14.53
C ILE A 545 -3.53 20.20 -15.57
N ILE A 546 -4.49 21.05 -15.95
CA ILE A 546 -5.49 20.73 -16.99
C ILE A 546 -4.81 20.49 -18.33
N ASN A 547 -3.79 21.28 -18.69
CA ASN A 547 -3.09 21.13 -19.96
C ASN A 547 -2.32 19.80 -20.02
N TRP A 548 -1.61 19.44 -18.94
CA TRP A 548 -0.91 18.15 -18.87
C TRP A 548 -1.85 16.95 -18.95
N THR A 549 -3.04 17.04 -18.35
CA THR A 549 -4.02 15.94 -18.40
C THR A 549 -4.91 15.92 -19.64
N ARG A 550 -4.63 16.78 -20.63
CA ARG A 550 -5.39 16.90 -21.89
C ARG A 550 -4.56 16.64 -23.14
N ARG A 551 -3.27 16.97 -23.09
CA ARG A 551 -2.28 16.42 -24.03
C ARG A 551 -2.26 14.92 -23.87
#